data_AF-A0A026WJD0-F1
#
_entry.id   AF-A0A026WJD0-F1
#
_cell.length_a   1.000
_cell.length_b   1.000
_cell.length_c   1.000
_cell.angle_alpha   90.00
_cell.angle_beta   90.00
_cell.angle_gamma   90.00
#
_symmetry.space_group_name_H-M   'P 1'
#
loop_
_entity.id
_entity.type
_entity.pdbx_description
1 polymer ?
#
loop_
_entity_poly.entity_id
_entity_poly.type
_entity_poly.pdbx_seq_one_letter_code
_entity_poly.pdbx_strand_id
1 'polypeptide(L)' 'LPKFSGNYLEWETFRNTFESLVANNEVLSNTQKFHYLKSGLSGDAALLIANLKRIPHIL' A
#
# COMPACT_ATOMS: atom_id res chain seq x y z
N LEU A 1 3.99 -9.24 6.53
CA LEU A 1 3.57 -7.84 6.73
C LEU A 1 2.12 -7.84 7.19
N PRO A 2 1.72 -6.92 8.09
CA PRO A 2 0.33 -6.78 8.53
C PRO A 2 -0.58 -6.58 7.32
N LYS A 3 -1.83 -7.00 7.48
CA LYS A 3 -2.88 -6.85 6.47
C LYS A 3 -3.74 -5.64 6.82
N PHE A 4 -4.21 -4.95 5.79
CA PHE A 4 -5.19 -3.88 5.92
C PHE A 4 -6.36 -4.16 4.99
N SER A 5 -7.53 -4.38 5.60
CA SER A 5 -8.79 -4.67 4.89
C SER A 5 -9.55 -3.39 4.51
N GLY A 6 -9.20 -2.26 5.12
CA GLY A 6 -10.01 -1.04 5.14
C GLY A 6 -10.58 -0.74 6.52
N ASN A 7 -10.47 -1.68 7.47
CA ASN A 7 -10.88 -1.47 8.86
C ASN A 7 -9.97 -0.44 9.54
N TYR A 8 -10.55 0.65 10.02
CA TYR A 8 -9.84 1.74 10.69
C TYR A 8 -8.97 1.28 11.87
N LEU A 9 -9.39 0.25 12.62
CA LEU A 9 -8.63 -0.27 13.75
C LEU A 9 -7.30 -0.94 13.34
N GLU A 10 -7.19 -1.42 12.10
CA GLU A 10 -5.97 -2.02 11.55
C GLU A 10 -4.96 -0.96 11.07
N TRP A 11 -5.44 0.27 10.82
CA TRP A 11 -4.71 1.28 10.06
C TRP A 11 -3.40 1.70 10.72
N GLU A 12 -3.41 1.98 12.01
CA GLU A 12 -2.21 2.43 12.73
C GLU A 12 -1.11 1.37 12.70
N THR A 13 -1.46 0.12 13.01
CA THR A 13 -0.52 -1.01 13.00
C THR A 13 0.03 -1.27 11.61
N PHE A 14 -0.84 -1.25 10.60
CA PHE A 14 -0.44 -1.42 9.20
C PHE A 14 0.52 -0.32 8.77
N ARG A 15 0.16 0.94 8.98
CA ARG A 15 0.93 2.11 8.53
C ARG A 15 2.32 2.13 9.16
N ASN A 16 2.41 2.00 10.48
CA ASN A 16 3.70 2.04 11.20
C ASN A 16 4.65 0.92 10.72
N THR A 17 4.11 -0.28 10.51
CA THR A 17 4.91 -1.40 10.03
C THR A 17 5.33 -1.23 8.58
N PHE A 18 4.42 -0.74 7.73
CA PHE A 18 4.72 -0.48 6.32
C PHE A 18 5.76 0.63 6.16
N GLU A 19 5.67 1.70 6.94
CA GLU A 19 6.66 2.80 6.94
C GLU A 19 8.04 2.30 7.35
N SER A 20 8.13 1.54 8.45
CA SER A 20 9.38 1.02 8.98
C SER A 20 10.08 0.04 8.03
N LEU A 21 9.33 -0.82 7.34
CA LEU A 21 9.91 -1.92 6.56
C LEU A 21 10.00 -1.64 5.05
N VAL A 22 9.10 -0.82 4.52
CA VAL A 22 8.90 -0.67 3.08
C VAL A 22 9.02 0.78 2.63
N ALA A 23 8.24 1.71 3.20
CA ALA A 23 8.16 3.08 2.68
C ALA A 23 9.51 3.82 2.80
N ASN A 24 10.16 3.68 3.95
CA ASN A 24 11.45 4.33 4.24
C ASN A 24 12.66 3.51 3.76
N ASN A 25 12.44 2.38 3.09
CA ASN A 25 13.53 1.57 2.55
C ASN A 25 14.04 2.19 1.24
N GLU A 26 15.25 2.76 1.26
CA GLU A 26 15.87 3.42 0.10
C GLU A 26 16.33 2.45 -1.00
N VAL A 27 16.50 1.16 -0.68
CA VAL A 27 16.89 0.12 -1.65
C VAL A 27 15.73 -0.27 -2.55
N LEU A 28 14.49 -0.13 -2.07
CA LEU A 28 13.29 -0.50 -2.84
C LEU A 28 12.89 0.63 -3.80
N SER A 29 12.67 0.28 -5.06
CA SER A 29 12.05 1.18 -6.04
C SER A 29 10.58 1.47 -5.69
N ASN A 30 10.03 2.57 -6.21
CA ASN A 30 8.62 2.92 -6.05
C ASN A 30 7.68 1.80 -6.54
N THR A 31 8.04 1.12 -7.63
CA THR A 31 7.28 -0.04 -8.14
C THR A 31 7.28 -1.19 -7.14
N GLN A 32 8.44 -1.54 -6.56
CA GLN A 32 8.51 -2.59 -5.53
C GLN A 32 7.71 -2.20 -4.28
N LYS A 33 7.84 -0.95 -3.81
CA LYS A 33 7.04 -0.43 -2.68
C LYS A 33 5.54 -0.54 -2.95
N PHE A 34 5.11 -0.24 -4.18
CA PHE A 34 3.72 -0.38 -4.59
C PHE A 34 3.25 -1.84 -4.64
N HIS A 35 4.10 -2.78 -5.08
CA HIS A 35 3.78 -4.21 -5.01
C HIS A 35 3.63 -4.69 -3.56
N TYR A 36 4.52 -4.27 -2.66
CA TYR A 36 4.38 -4.56 -1.24
C TYR A 36 3.09 -4.00 -0.67
N LEU A 37 2.76 -2.75 -0.98
CA LEU A 37 1.50 -2.12 -0.58
C LEU A 37 0.33 -3.00 -1.03
N LYS A 38 0.23 -3.31 -2.33
CA LYS A 38 -0.84 -4.16 -2.87
C LYS A 38 -0.93 -5.51 -2.17
N SER A 39 0.19 -6.16 -1.87
CA SER A 39 0.21 -7.44 -1.16
C SER A 39 -0.25 -7.34 0.31
N GLY A 40 -0.14 -6.16 0.91
CA GLY A 40 -0.60 -5.88 2.27
C GLY A 40 -2.10 -5.56 2.36
N LEU A 41 -2.75 -5.30 1.23
CA LEU A 41 -4.16 -4.93 1.20
C LEU A 41 -5.07 -6.15 1.00
N SER A 42 -6.28 -6.04 1.52
CA SER A 42 -7.38 -6.99 1.33
C SER A 42 -8.72 -6.24 1.37
N GLY A 43 -9.83 -6.93 1.17
CA GLY A 43 -11.17 -6.34 1.29
C GLY A 43 -11.36 -5.06 0.46
N ASP A 44 -12.06 -4.10 1.04
CA ASP A 44 -12.37 -2.82 0.40
C ASP A 44 -11.11 -2.01 0.09
N ALA A 45 -10.09 -2.07 0.94
CA ALA A 45 -8.83 -1.38 0.69
C ALA A 45 -8.12 -1.90 -0.57
N ALA A 46 -8.14 -3.22 -0.81
CA ALA A 46 -7.61 -3.80 -2.04
C ALA A 46 -8.41 -3.38 -3.27
N LEU A 47 -9.75 -3.33 -3.16
CA LEU A 47 -10.62 -2.90 -4.25
C LEU A 47 -10.38 -1.44 -4.63
N LEU A 48 -10.21 -0.55 -3.65
CA LEU A 48 -9.91 0.86 -3.90
C LEU A 48 -8.62 1.04 -4.72
N ILE A 49 -7.55 0.34 -4.34
CA ILE A 49 -6.27 0.42 -5.07
C ILE A 49 -6.34 -0.26 -6.44
N ALA A 50 -7.09 -1.35 -6.58
CA ALA A 50 -7.28 -2.01 -7.88
C ALA A 50 -7.99 -1.10 -8.89
N ASN A 51 -8.86 -0.19 -8.43
CA ASN A 51 -9.59 0.76 -9.25
C ASN A 51 -8.87 2.09 -9.47
N LEU A 52 -7.70 2.30 -8.86
CA LEU A 52 -6.84 3.44 -9.20
C LEU A 52 -6.33 3.25 -10.63
N LYS A 53 -7.04 3.87 -11.58
CA LYS A 53 -6.53 4.03 -12.95
C LYS A 53 -5.22 4.79 -12.86
N ARG A 54 -4.16 4.26 -13.49
CA ARG A 54 -2.96 5.02 -13.80
C ARG A 54 -3.42 6.30 -14.49
N ILE A 55 -3.35 7.44 -13.81
CA ILE A 55 -3.56 8.73 -14.47
C ILE A 55 -2.48 8.78 -15.55
N PRO A 56 -2.84 8.75 -16.85
CA PRO A 56 -1.85 8.90 -17.90
C PRO A 56 -1.20 10.26 -17.67
N HIS A 57 0.12 10.31 -17.62
CA HIS A 57 0.85 11.56 -17.60
C HIS A 57 0.69 12.24 -18.97
N ILE A 58 -0.43 12.93 -19.16
CA ILE A 58 -0.64 13.97 -20.17
C ILE A 58 -1.53 15.03 -19.52
N LEU A 59 -0.88 16.01 -18.88
CA LEU A 59 -1.05 17.46 -19.06
C LEU A 59 0.20 18.12 -18.45
#